data_AF-A0A6M1LBM5-F1
#
_entry.id   AF-A0A6M1LBM5-F1
#
_cell.length_a   1.000
_cell.length_b   1.000
_cell.length_c   1.000
_cell.angle_alpha   90.00
_cell.angle_beta   90.00
_cell.angle_gamma   90.00
#
_symmetry.space_group_name_H-M   'P 1'
#
loop_
_entity.id
_entity.type
_entity.pdbx_description
1 polymer ?
#
loop_
_entity_poly.entity_id
_entity_poly.type
_entity_poly.pdbx_seq_one_letter_code
_entity_poly.pdbx_strand_id
1 'polypeptide(L)'
;MADPTTSNLRVPAELEIAGQQLNTKATEIVGQLEALIAKLAPLQDTWEGPAQSYYQGLQNQWNIAADGLFGPTGVLGQIAAAMNVSWNNYADGEWANVRTWKS
;
A
#
# COMPACT_ATOMS: atom_id res chain seq x y z
N MET A 1 37.27 -13.35 11.17
CA MET A 1 36.11 -13.51 10.27
C MET A 1 34.99 -12.70 10.88
N ALA A 2 34.49 -11.66 10.20
CA ALA A 2 33.37 -10.89 10.71
C ALA A 2 32.16 -11.83 10.85
N ASP A 3 31.45 -11.74 11.98
CA ASP A 3 30.28 -12.55 12.24
C ASP A 3 29.18 -12.17 11.22
N PRO A 4 28.76 -13.08 10.33
CA PRO A 4 27.73 -12.78 9.34
C PRO A 4 26.38 -12.39 9.98
N THR A 5 26.18 -12.67 11.27
CA THR A 5 24.99 -12.24 12.01
C THR A 5 25.02 -10.77 12.43
N THR A 6 26.16 -10.08 12.32
CA THR A 6 26.34 -8.65 12.65
C THR A 6 26.35 -7.73 11.43
N SER A 7 26.11 -8.26 10.22
CA SER A 7 26.17 -7.48 8.99
C SER A 7 25.04 -6.46 8.88
N ASN A 8 25.39 -5.17 8.92
CA ASN A 8 24.50 -4.02 8.67
C ASN A 8 23.81 -4.03 7.28
N LEU A 9 24.16 -4.98 6.42
CA LEU A 9 23.52 -5.13 5.12
C LEU A 9 22.18 -5.86 5.24
N ARG A 10 21.96 -6.66 6.29
CA ARG A 10 20.78 -7.54 6.40
C ARG A 10 19.50 -6.71 6.27
N VAL A 11 18.79 -6.90 5.15
CA VAL A 11 17.46 -6.32 4.99
C VAL A 11 16.58 -6.89 6.12
N PRO A 12 15.99 -6.02 6.95
CA PRO A 12 15.13 -6.46 8.04
C PRO A 12 13.96 -7.29 7.49
N ALA A 13 13.58 -8.38 8.18
CA ALA A 13 12.44 -9.21 7.77
C ALA A 13 11.12 -8.42 7.73
N GLU A 14 11.09 -7.29 8.42
CA GLU A 14 10.02 -6.29 8.41
C GLU A 14 9.72 -5.78 6.99
N LEU A 15 10.71 -5.74 6.08
CA LEU A 15 10.51 -5.31 4.69
C LEU A 15 9.75 -6.34 3.84
N GLU A 16 9.86 -7.63 4.16
CA GLU A 16 9.08 -8.70 3.55
C GLU A 16 7.58 -8.53 3.85
N ILE A 17 7.27 -8.13 5.08
CA ILE A 17 5.90 -8.03 5.59
C ILE A 17 5.31 -6.63 5.33
N ALA A 18 6.14 -5.60 5.18
CA ALA A 18 5.71 -4.21 4.98
C ALA A 18 4.80 -4.05 3.76
N GLY A 19 5.11 -4.70 2.63
CA GLY A 19 4.25 -4.65 1.43
C GLY A 19 2.86 -5.22 1.69
N GLN A 20 2.77 -6.35 2.40
CA GLN A 20 1.48 -6.96 2.77
C GLN A 20 0.71 -6.11 3.79
N GLN A 21 1.40 -5.52 4.76
CA GLN A 21 0.78 -4.62 5.74
C GLN A 21 0.22 -3.37 5.07
N LEU A 22 0.97 -2.76 4.15
CA LEU A 22 0.50 -1.61 3.37
C LEU A 22 -0.75 -1.95 2.56
N ASN A 23 -0.77 -3.10 1.88
CA ASN A 23 -1.94 -3.55 1.13
C ASN A 23 -3.15 -3.86 2.03
N THR A 24 -2.91 -4.43 3.21
CA THR A 24 -3.96 -4.68 4.20
C THR A 24 -4.57 -3.37 4.70
N LYS A 25 -3.73 -2.41 5.11
CA LYS A 25 -4.18 -1.09 5.55
C LYS A 25 -4.87 -0.30 4.45
N ALA A 26 -4.40 -0.42 3.21
CA ALA A 26 -5.08 0.12 2.05
C ALA A 26 -6.51 -0.43 1.92
N THR A 27 -6.66 -1.75 1.97
CA THR A 27 -7.96 -2.42 1.87
C THR A 27 -8.90 -2.02 3.01
N GLU A 28 -8.39 -1.90 4.24
CA GLU A 28 -9.16 -1.41 5.39
C GLU A 28 -9.70 0.01 5.16
N ILE A 29 -8.87 0.93 4.65
CA ILE A 29 -9.27 2.32 4.39
C ILE A 29 -10.33 2.39 3.29
N VAL A 30 -10.19 1.62 2.21
CA VAL A 30 -11.18 1.53 1.13
C VAL A 30 -12.52 1.05 1.69
N GLY A 31 -12.53 -0.02 2.49
CA GLY A 31 -13.77 -0.51 3.10
C GLY A 31 -14.44 0.50 4.03
N GLN A 32 -13.65 1.28 4.79
CA GLN A 32 -14.19 2.36 5.64
C GLN A 32 -14.81 3.49 4.81
N LEU A 33 -14.21 3.84 3.67
CA LEU A 33 -14.74 4.85 2.74
C LEU A 33 -16.04 4.38 2.08
N GLU A 34 -16.09 3.15 1.58
CA GLU A 34 -17.31 2.57 1.01
C GLU A 34 -18.45 2.53 2.04
N ALA A 35 -18.14 2.16 3.28
CA ALA A 35 -19.11 2.19 4.37
C ALA A 35 -19.62 3.61 4.68
N LEU A 36 -18.74 4.63 4.60
CA LEU A 36 -19.15 6.01 4.76
C LEU A 36 -20.08 6.46 3.63
N ILE A 37 -19.75 6.14 2.37
CA ILE A 37 -20.59 6.46 1.21
C ILE A 37 -21.97 5.80 1.36
N ALA A 38 -22.02 4.53 1.75
CA ALA A 38 -23.27 3.81 1.96
C ALA A 38 -24.16 4.45 3.06
N LYS A 39 -23.54 5.04 4.09
CA LYS A 39 -24.27 5.79 5.14
C LYS A 39 -24.77 7.16 4.66
N LEU A 40 -24.09 7.77 3.70
CA LEU A 40 -24.44 9.08 3.15
C LEU A 40 -25.49 8.98 2.03
N ALA A 41 -25.53 7.86 1.30
CA ALA A 41 -26.47 7.65 0.20
C ALA A 41 -27.95 7.95 0.54
N PRO A 42 -28.51 7.55 1.71
CA PRO A 42 -29.90 7.86 2.06
C PRO A 42 -30.13 9.34 2.38
N LEU A 43 -29.09 10.06 2.80
CA LEU A 43 -29.16 11.49 3.10
C LEU A 43 -29.08 12.33 1.82
N GLN A 44 -28.57 11.75 0.74
CA GLN A 44 -28.41 12.43 -0.54
C GLN A 44 -29.76 12.88 -1.12
N ASP A 45 -30.82 12.10 -0.91
CA ASP A 45 -32.19 12.44 -1.31
C ASP A 45 -32.77 13.63 -0.51
N THR A 46 -32.19 13.95 0.65
CA THR A 46 -32.60 15.11 1.47
C THR A 46 -31.85 16.39 1.11
N TRP A 47 -30.81 16.30 0.27
CA TRP A 47 -30.00 17.44 -0.13
C TRP A 47 -30.54 18.01 -1.44
N GLU A 48 -31.25 19.13 -1.35
CA GLU A 48 -31.72 19.87 -2.50
C GLU A 48 -30.77 21.03 -2.86
N GLY A 49 -30.65 21.33 -4.16
CA GLY A 49 -29.95 22.51 -4.65
C GLY A 49 -28.42 22.45 -4.47
N PRO A 50 -27.75 23.54 -4.03
CA PRO A 50 -26.29 23.65 -4.00
C PRO A 50 -25.57 22.55 -3.19
N ALA A 51 -26.21 22.02 -2.15
CA ALA A 51 -25.65 20.96 -1.31
C ALA A 51 -25.46 19.64 -2.08
N GLN A 52 -26.38 19.32 -2.99
CA GLN A 52 -26.30 18.13 -3.84
C GLN A 52 -25.08 18.18 -4.77
N SER A 53 -24.91 19.31 -5.47
CA SER A 53 -23.78 19.52 -6.38
C SER A 53 -22.45 19.53 -5.63
N TYR A 54 -22.42 20.12 -4.43
CA TYR A 54 -21.22 20.12 -3.59
C TYR A 54 -20.82 18.71 -3.16
N TYR A 55 -21.80 17.90 -2.73
CA TYR A 55 -21.53 16.51 -2.37
C TYR A 55 -21.03 15.68 -3.54
N GLN A 56 -21.64 15.81 -4.72
CA GLN A 56 -21.17 15.12 -5.93
C GLN A 56 -19.70 15.49 -6.25
N GLY A 57 -19.33 16.77 -6.07
CA GLY A 57 -17.95 17.22 -6.22
C GLY A 57 -16.99 16.56 -5.23
N LEU A 58 -17.37 16.48 -3.95
CA LEU A 58 -16.59 15.80 -2.91
C LEU A 58 -16.46 14.29 -3.20
N GLN A 59 -17.56 13.65 -3.59
CA GLN A 59 -17.58 12.23 -3.92
C GLN A 59 -16.65 11.93 -5.09
N ASN A 60 -16.64 12.77 -6.13
CA ASN A 60 -15.71 12.63 -7.25
C ASN A 60 -14.25 12.81 -6.83
N GLN A 61 -13.95 13.83 -6.01
CA GLN A 61 -12.59 14.04 -5.50
C GLN A 61 -12.11 12.84 -4.69
N TRP A 62 -12.99 12.23 -3.89
CA TRP A 62 -12.67 11.02 -3.15
C TRP A 62 -12.46 9.82 -4.05
N ASN A 63 -13.29 9.60 -5.07
CA ASN A 63 -13.09 8.52 -6.03
C ASN A 63 -11.74 8.64 -6.74
N ILE A 64 -11.35 9.85 -7.14
CA ILE A 64 -10.04 10.12 -7.77
C ILE A 64 -8.90 9.84 -6.79
N ALA A 65 -8.99 10.32 -5.55
CA ALA A 65 -7.97 10.08 -4.54
C ALA A 65 -7.84 8.59 -4.20
N ALA A 66 -8.97 7.89 -4.08
CA ALA A 66 -9.02 6.46 -3.82
C ALA A 66 -8.39 5.66 -4.97
N ASP A 67 -8.74 5.96 -6.22
CA ASP A 67 -8.13 5.30 -7.39
C ASP A 67 -6.62 5.60 -7.48
N GLY A 68 -6.20 6.84 -7.21
CA GLY A 68 -4.78 7.21 -7.18
C GLY A 68 -3.97 6.50 -6.08
N LEU A 69 -4.58 6.23 -4.92
CA LEU A 69 -3.91 5.53 -3.83
C LEU A 69 -3.96 4.00 -3.98
N PHE A 70 -5.12 3.48 -4.39
CA PHE A 70 -5.51 2.06 -4.26
C PHE A 70 -5.85 1.38 -5.58
N GLY A 71 -6.00 2.12 -6.67
CA GLY A 71 -6.34 1.58 -7.98
C GLY A 71 -5.25 0.62 -8.51
N PRO A 72 -5.48 -0.02 -9.66
CA PRO A 72 -4.54 -0.98 -10.26
C PRO A 72 -3.13 -0.41 -10.46
N THR A 73 -3.04 0.91 -10.65
CA THR A 73 -1.78 1.67 -10.78
C THR A 73 -1.52 2.60 -9.58
N GLY A 74 -2.23 2.42 -8.48
CA GLY A 74 -2.16 3.28 -7.30
C GLY A 74 -0.79 3.23 -6.63
N VAL A 75 -0.42 4.33 -5.99
CA VAL A 75 0.92 4.47 -5.38
C VAL A 75 1.23 3.41 -4.32
N LEU A 76 0.24 2.92 -3.57
CA LEU A 76 0.49 1.88 -2.56
C LEU A 76 0.83 0.53 -3.19
N GLY A 77 0.19 0.17 -4.30
CA GLY A 77 0.54 -1.02 -5.06
C GLY A 77 1.96 -0.94 -5.63
N GLN A 78 2.37 0.23 -6.11
CA GLN A 78 3.73 0.47 -6.60
C GLN A 78 4.77 0.36 -5.48
N ILE A 79 4.50 0.91 -4.30
CA ILE A 79 5.37 0.82 -3.13
C ILE A 79 5.51 -0.65 -2.68
N ALA A 80 4.40 -1.38 -2.61
CA ALA A 80 4.42 -2.80 -2.24
C ALA A 80 5.24 -3.63 -3.25
N ALA A 81 5.10 -3.37 -4.55
CA ALA A 81 5.90 -4.03 -5.58
C ALA A 81 7.39 -3.70 -5.45
N ALA A 82 7.74 -2.43 -5.23
CA ALA A 82 9.12 -2.00 -5.03
C ALA A 82 9.76 -2.63 -3.79
N MET A 83 9.00 -2.76 -2.69
CA MET A 83 9.44 -3.46 -1.48
C MET A 83 9.74 -4.93 -1.75
N ASN A 84 8.86 -5.63 -2.48
CA ASN A 84 9.06 -7.04 -2.83
C ASN A 84 10.28 -7.25 -3.73
N VAL A 85 10.47 -6.39 -4.74
CA VAL A 85 11.66 -6.43 -5.61
C VAL A 85 12.94 -6.18 -4.79
N SER A 86 12.92 -5.21 -3.88
CA SER A 86 14.07 -4.90 -3.03
C SER A 86 14.45 -6.06 -2.12
N TRP A 87 13.45 -6.76 -1.57
CA TRP A 87 13.65 -7.98 -0.78
C TRP A 87 14.28 -9.11 -1.60
N ASN A 88 13.71 -9.44 -2.77
CA ASN A 88 14.21 -10.53 -3.62
C ASN A 88 15.65 -10.28 -4.08
N ASN A 89 15.96 -9.06 -4.53
CA ASN A 89 17.32 -8.68 -4.93
C ASN A 89 18.32 -8.83 -3.77
N TYR A 90 17.90 -8.50 -2.54
CA TYR A 90 18.75 -8.64 -1.37
C TYR A 90 18.97 -10.11 -0.99
N ALA A 91 17.90 -10.89 -0.95
CA ALA A 91 17.98 -12.33 -0.68
C ALA A 91 18.95 -12.98 -1.68
N ASP A 92 18.74 -12.79 -2.99
CA ASP A 92 19.62 -13.36 -4.02
C ASP A 92 21.09 -12.97 -3.84
N GLY A 93 21.36 -11.71 -3.47
CA GLY A 93 22.70 -11.22 -3.16
C GLY A 93 23.35 -11.92 -1.96
N GLU A 94 22.61 -12.11 -0.87
CA GLU A 94 23.06 -12.90 0.30
C GLU A 94 23.36 -14.35 -0.08
N TRP A 95 22.46 -15.02 -0.82
CA TRP A 95 22.65 -16.40 -1.26
C TRP A 95 23.86 -16.56 -2.20
N ALA A 96 24.16 -15.55 -3.02
CA ALA A 96 25.34 -15.52 -3.88
C ALA A 96 26.64 -15.30 -3.07
N ASN A 97 26.62 -14.38 -2.10
CA ASN A 97 27.73 -14.17 -1.19
C ASN A 97 28.04 -15.44 -0.39
N VAL A 98 27.04 -16.03 0.28
CA VAL A 98 27.24 -17.26 1.07
C VAL A 98 27.83 -18.39 0.22
N ARG A 99 27.47 -18.51 -1.07
CA ARG A 99 28.08 -19.47 -2.00
C ARG A 99 29.54 -19.17 -2.29
N THR A 100 29.88 -17.91 -2.52
CA THR A 100 31.24 -17.46 -2.88
C THR A 100 32.22 -17.59 -1.70
N TRP A 101 31.76 -17.35 -0.47
CA TRP A 101 32.60 -17.42 0.73
C TRP A 101 32.67 -18.82 1.36
N LYS A 102 31.95 -19.82 0.80
CA LYS A 102 32.01 -21.23 1.22
C LYS A 102 32.82 -22.14 0.27
N SER A 103 33.32 -21.60 -0.84
CA SER A 103 34.32 -22.26 -1.72
C SER A 103 35.72 -21.81 -1.35
#